data_AF-R7S251-F1
#
_entry.id   AF-R7S251-F1
#
_cell.length_a   1.000
_cell.length_b   1.000
_cell.length_c   1.000
_cell.angle_alpha   90.00
_cell.angle_beta   90.00
_cell.angle_gamma   90.00
#
_symmetry.space_group_name_H-M   'P 1'
#
loop_
_entity.id
_entity.type
_entity.pdbx_description
1 polymer ?
#
loop_
_entity_poly.entity_id
_entity_poly.type
_entity_poly.pdbx_seq_one_letter_code
_entity_poly.pdbx_strand_id
1 'polypeptide(L)'
;IYSSSGFDLLSLLARVVHRPNPSITLGPVDLTCAFTVVDTRRFDQRIIYASPTFLQLTGYPEADVVGRNCRFLQAPGGNIQPADERKWTSPESVRTVHKALAAGKECQVSLINYKRGGHAFVNLVSLIPV
;
A
#
# COMPACT_ATOMS: atom_id res chain seq x y z
N ILE A 1 15.77 -18.64 2.23
CA ILE A 1 14.90 -18.07 3.28
C ILE A 1 13.49 -18.06 2.69
N TYR A 2 12.73 -19.14 2.91
CA TYR A 2 11.35 -19.23 2.43
C TYR A 2 10.46 -18.46 3.41
N SER A 3 9.64 -17.54 2.91
CA SER A 3 8.63 -16.85 3.70
C SER A 3 7.68 -17.88 4.30
N SER A 4 7.46 -17.83 5.61
CA SER A 4 6.51 -18.66 6.37
C SER A 4 5.06 -18.54 5.88
N SER A 5 4.76 -17.60 4.97
CA SER A 5 3.42 -17.36 4.41
C SER A 5 3.09 -18.15 3.13
N GLY A 6 4.03 -18.94 2.58
CA GLY A 6 3.84 -19.60 1.27
C GLY A 6 3.77 -18.61 0.09
N PHE A 7 4.05 -17.33 0.35
CA PHE A 7 4.08 -16.25 -0.63
C PHE A 7 5.52 -15.98 -1.05
N ASP A 8 5.83 -16.13 -2.33
CA ASP A 8 7.18 -15.91 -2.87
C ASP A 8 7.49 -14.42 -3.01
N LEU A 9 7.82 -13.80 -1.88
CA LEU A 9 8.18 -12.39 -1.79
C LEU A 9 9.41 -12.04 -2.63
N LEU A 10 10.40 -12.94 -2.68
CA LEU A 10 11.64 -12.69 -3.42
C LEU A 10 11.35 -12.62 -4.92
N SER A 11 10.57 -13.56 -5.45
CA SER A 11 10.14 -13.49 -6.85
C SER A 11 9.24 -12.27 -7.13
N LEU A 12 8.39 -11.86 -6.19
CA LEU A 12 7.59 -10.65 -6.36
C LEU A 12 8.47 -9.40 -6.44
N LEU A 13 9.44 -9.24 -5.53
CA LEU A 13 10.37 -8.12 -5.55
C LEU A 13 11.22 -8.14 -6.83
N ALA A 14 11.68 -9.31 -7.27
CA ALA A 14 12.40 -9.44 -8.54
C ALA A 14 11.55 -8.98 -9.73
N ARG A 15 10.25 -9.32 -9.77
CA ARG A 15 9.31 -8.84 -10.80
C ARG A 15 9.15 -7.32 -10.77
N VAL A 16 9.10 -6.70 -9.59
CA VAL A 16 9.01 -5.23 -9.45
C VAL A 16 10.30 -4.55 -9.95
N VAL A 17 11.46 -5.12 -9.63
CA VAL A 17 12.77 -4.57 -10.04
C VAL A 17 12.98 -4.71 -11.54
N HIS A 18 12.61 -5.85 -12.13
CA HIS A 18 12.82 -6.16 -13.55
C HIS A 18 11.58 -5.91 -14.43
N ARG A 19 10.61 -5.13 -13.95
CA ARG A 19 9.36 -4.89 -14.69
C ARG A 19 9.63 -4.17 -16.03
N PRO A 20 8.90 -4.53 -17.09
CA PRO A 20 9.06 -3.90 -18.40
C PRO A 20 8.47 -2.47 -18.39
N ASN A 21 9.15 -1.54 -19.06
CA ASN A 21 8.68 -0.17 -19.30
C ASN A 21 8.25 0.60 -18.03
N PRO A 22 9.14 0.75 -17.03
CA PRO A 22 8.81 1.46 -15.79
C PRO A 22 8.43 2.92 -16.07
N SER A 23 7.27 3.35 -15.58
CA SER A 23 6.87 4.76 -15.67
C SER A 23 7.26 5.56 -14.43
N ILE A 24 7.66 4.88 -13.34
CA ILE A 24 8.12 5.49 -12.09
C ILE A 24 9.49 4.96 -11.70
N THR A 25 10.37 5.85 -11.23
CA THR A 25 11.66 5.46 -10.66
C THR A 25 11.50 5.13 -9.18
N LEU A 26 11.73 3.87 -8.79
CA LEU A 26 11.65 3.43 -7.39
C LEU A 26 12.99 3.49 -6.64
N GLY A 27 14.10 3.42 -7.38
CA GLY A 27 15.40 3.12 -6.78
C GLY A 27 15.51 1.67 -6.32
N PRO A 28 16.49 1.35 -5.45
CA PRO A 28 16.63 0.01 -4.87
C PRO A 28 15.42 -0.34 -3.99
N VAL A 29 14.84 -1.52 -4.21
CA VAL A 29 13.73 -2.04 -3.41
C VAL A 29 14.12 -3.42 -2.88
N ASP A 30 14.04 -3.61 -1.56
CA ASP A 30 14.33 -4.86 -0.88
C ASP A 30 13.38 -5.11 0.31
N LEU A 31 13.67 -6.13 1.11
CA LEU A 31 12.86 -6.51 2.26
C LEU A 31 12.92 -5.52 3.44
N THR A 32 13.83 -4.55 3.41
CA THR A 32 13.93 -3.47 4.41
C THR A 32 12.95 -2.33 4.12
N CYS A 33 12.41 -2.24 2.90
CA CYS A 33 11.44 -1.21 2.53
C CYS A 33 10.08 -1.38 3.23
N ALA A 34 9.35 -0.28 3.40
CA ALA A 34 7.95 -0.29 3.82
C ALA A 34 7.04 -0.54 2.62
N PHE A 35 6.40 -1.71 2.54
CA PHE A 35 5.48 -2.04 1.46
C PHE A 35 4.38 -3.00 1.92
N THR A 36 3.30 -3.05 1.14
CA THR A 36 2.23 -4.03 1.27
C THR A 36 2.00 -4.69 -0.07
N VAL A 37 1.47 -5.92 -0.02
CA VAL A 37 1.00 -6.63 -1.21
C VAL A 37 -0.49 -6.86 -1.08
N VAL A 38 -1.19 -6.65 -2.19
CA VAL A 38 -2.65 -6.67 -2.27
C VAL A 38 -3.06 -7.62 -3.39
N ASP A 39 -4.03 -8.49 -3.14
CA ASP A 39 -4.67 -9.26 -4.22
C ASP A 39 -5.80 -8.44 -4.82
N THR A 40 -5.52 -7.82 -5.98
CA THR A 40 -6.46 -6.93 -6.68
C THR A 40 -7.65 -7.66 -7.30
N ARG A 41 -7.60 -8.99 -7.39
CA ARG A 41 -8.71 -9.83 -7.88
C ARG A 41 -9.77 -10.08 -6.82
N ARG A 42 -9.45 -9.84 -5.55
CA ARG A 42 -10.37 -10.00 -4.43
C ARG A 42 -11.18 -8.73 -4.23
N PHE A 43 -12.41 -8.91 -3.75
CA PHE A 43 -13.25 -7.80 -3.34
C PHE A 43 -12.51 -6.90 -2.35
N ASP A 44 -12.64 -5.59 -2.54
CA ASP A 44 -12.07 -4.55 -1.71
C ASP A 44 -10.54 -4.49 -1.65
N GLN A 45 -9.81 -5.20 -2.54
CA GLN A 45 -8.36 -5.07 -2.69
C GLN A 45 -7.64 -5.16 -1.33
N ARG A 46 -7.88 -6.27 -0.62
CA ARG A 46 -7.39 -6.48 0.74
C ARG A 46 -5.90 -6.83 0.74
N ILE A 47 -5.19 -6.28 1.72
CA ILE A 47 -3.78 -6.57 1.95
C ILE A 47 -3.62 -8.05 2.30
N ILE A 48 -2.73 -8.74 1.58
CA ILE A 48 -2.37 -10.14 1.84
C ILE A 48 -1.01 -10.28 2.53
N TYR A 49 -0.19 -9.22 2.49
CA TYR A 49 1.10 -9.15 3.16
C TYR A 49 1.47 -7.70 3.47
N ALA A 50 2.10 -7.47 4.62
CA ALA A 50 2.68 -6.18 4.99
C ALA A 50 4.11 -6.40 5.49
N SER A 51 5.07 -5.59 5.03
CA SER A 51 6.45 -5.71 5.48
C SER A 51 6.60 -5.29 6.95
N PRO A 52 7.57 -5.83 7.70
CA PRO A 52 7.84 -5.40 9.07
C PRO A 52 8.07 -3.90 9.20
N THR A 53 8.78 -3.29 8.25
CA THR A 53 9.02 -1.84 8.20
C THR A 53 7.74 -1.05 8.01
N PHE A 54 6.76 -1.55 7.24
CA PHE A 54 5.44 -0.92 7.12
C PHE A 54 4.68 -0.95 8.45
N LEU A 55 4.69 -2.09 9.16
CA LEU A 55 4.05 -2.22 10.46
C LEU A 55 4.67 -1.25 11.48
N GLN A 56 6.00 -1.15 11.50
CA GLN A 56 6.72 -0.19 12.35
C GLN A 56 6.42 1.27 11.98
N LEU A 57 6.45 1.61 10.70
CA LEU A 57 6.19 2.97 10.21
C LEU A 57 4.79 3.46 10.61
N THR A 58 3.79 2.59 10.42
CA THR A 58 2.38 2.93 10.64
C THR A 58 1.95 2.70 12.08
N GLY A 59 2.66 1.89 12.85
CA GLY A 59 2.34 1.51 14.23
C GLY A 59 1.19 0.51 14.34
N TYR A 60 0.66 -0.01 13.23
CA TYR A 60 -0.39 -1.04 13.24
C TYR A 60 0.21 -2.45 13.37
N PRO A 61 -0.33 -3.30 14.25
CA PRO A 61 0.05 -4.71 14.29
C PRO A 61 -0.47 -5.41 13.04
N GLU A 62 0.20 -6.50 12.63
CA GLU A 62 -0.15 -7.24 11.42
C GLU A 62 -1.64 -7.67 11.38
N ALA A 63 -2.18 -8.10 12.52
CA ALA A 63 -3.58 -8.49 12.67
C ALA A 63 -4.58 -7.35 12.36
N ASP A 64 -4.16 -6.09 12.52
CA ASP A 64 -4.98 -4.92 12.21
C ASP A 64 -4.77 -4.43 10.76
N VAL A 65 -3.89 -5.07 9.98
CA VAL A 65 -3.51 -4.66 8.61
C VAL A 65 -3.91 -5.70 7.58
N VAL A 66 -3.50 -6.96 7.77
CA VAL A 66 -3.77 -8.04 6.83
C VAL A 66 -5.27 -8.31 6.78
N GLY A 67 -5.81 -8.44 5.57
CA GLY A 67 -7.26 -8.61 5.34
C GLY A 67 -8.05 -7.31 5.23
N ARG A 68 -7.42 -6.13 5.40
CA ARG A 68 -8.07 -4.82 5.22
C ARG A 68 -7.57 -4.13 3.96
N ASN A 69 -8.37 -3.22 3.42
CA ASN A 69 -7.91 -2.28 2.41
C ASN A 69 -7.06 -1.19 3.05
N CYS A 70 -5.96 -0.79 2.42
CA CYS A 70 -5.01 0.20 2.94
C CYS A 70 -5.62 1.61 3.18
N ARG A 71 -6.85 1.87 2.72
CA ARG A 71 -7.57 3.12 2.98
C ARG A 71 -7.67 3.49 4.45
N PHE A 72 -7.56 2.53 5.39
CA PHE A 72 -7.61 2.84 6.82
C PHE A 72 -6.57 3.90 7.22
N LEU A 73 -5.43 3.99 6.53
CA LEU A 73 -4.44 5.04 6.78
C LEU A 73 -4.93 6.46 6.43
N GLN A 74 -6.04 6.62 5.73
CA GLN A 74 -6.56 7.91 5.24
C GLN A 74 -7.43 8.65 6.27
N ALA A 75 -7.61 8.09 7.47
CA ALA A 75 -8.39 8.69 8.54
C ALA A 75 -7.68 8.56 9.90
N PRO A 76 -7.74 9.59 10.77
CA PRO A 76 -7.35 9.45 12.15
C PRO A 76 -8.24 8.38 12.82
N GLY A 77 -7.61 7.39 13.46
CA GLY A 77 -8.32 6.28 14.09
C GLY A 77 -8.63 5.09 13.17
N GLY A 78 -8.30 5.17 11.87
CA GLY A 78 -8.34 3.99 10.99
C GLY A 78 -9.72 3.56 10.50
N ASN A 79 -10.77 4.31 10.83
CA ASN A 79 -12.16 3.97 10.53
C ASN A 79 -12.65 4.79 9.33
N ILE A 80 -12.54 4.21 8.13
CA ILE A 80 -13.03 4.83 6.91
C ILE A 80 -13.51 3.78 5.91
N GLN A 81 -14.73 3.95 5.44
CA GLN A 81 -15.41 3.05 4.52
C GLN A 81 -15.14 3.45 3.06
N PRO A 82 -15.40 2.54 2.09
CA PRO A 82 -15.25 2.84 0.67
C PRO A 82 -16.05 4.07 0.21
N ALA A 83 -17.28 4.23 0.71
CA ALA A 83 -18.19 5.32 0.32
C ALA A 83 -17.96 6.63 1.07
N ASP A 84 -17.13 6.64 2.11
CA ASP A 84 -16.92 7.83 2.95
C ASP A 84 -16.14 8.91 2.20
N GLU A 85 -16.55 10.16 2.40
CA GLU A 85 -15.80 11.31 1.95
C GLU A 85 -14.40 11.35 2.60
N ARG A 86 -13.38 11.67 1.80
CA ARG A 86 -12.00 11.81 2.25
C ARG A 86 -11.78 13.19 2.89
N LYS A 87 -12.08 13.30 4.18
CA LYS A 87 -11.97 14.55 4.96
C LYS A 87 -10.53 14.93 5.32
N TRP A 88 -9.65 13.94 5.48
CA TRP A 88 -8.31 14.13 6.06
C TRP A 88 -7.17 13.88 5.06
N THR A 89 -7.50 13.63 3.80
CA THR A 89 -6.53 13.40 2.74
C THR A 89 -7.08 13.92 1.41
N SER A 90 -6.23 14.15 0.42
CA SER A 90 -6.66 14.68 -0.88
C SER A 90 -7.60 13.69 -1.60
N PRO A 91 -8.87 14.04 -1.85
CA PRO A 91 -9.78 13.20 -2.62
C PRO A 91 -9.28 12.97 -4.06
N GLU A 92 -8.57 13.95 -4.63
CA GLU A 92 -7.99 13.86 -5.97
C GLU A 92 -6.86 12.83 -6.05
N SER A 93 -5.92 12.86 -5.09
CA SER A 93 -4.86 11.85 -5.01
C SER A 93 -5.43 10.45 -4.81
N VAL A 94 -6.47 10.30 -3.98
CA VAL A 94 -7.18 9.01 -3.79
C VAL A 94 -7.85 8.55 -5.08
N ARG A 95 -8.49 9.46 -5.84
CA ARG A 95 -9.06 9.14 -7.17
C ARG A 95 -7.99 8.73 -8.16
N THR A 96 -6.81 9.35 -8.14
CA THR A 96 -5.67 8.96 -9.00
C THR A 96 -5.22 7.53 -8.71
N VAL A 97 -5.07 7.17 -7.43
CA VAL A 97 -4.74 5.80 -7.02
C VAL A 97 -5.80 4.82 -7.49
N HIS A 98 -7.09 5.13 -7.29
CA HIS A 98 -8.18 4.28 -7.72
C HIS A 98 -8.19 4.05 -9.25
N LYS A 99 -7.97 5.11 -10.03
CA LYS A 99 -7.88 5.01 -11.50
C LYS A 99 -6.69 4.16 -11.94
N ALA A 100 -5.52 4.34 -11.32
CA ALA A 100 -4.33 3.57 -11.63
C ALA A 100 -4.50 2.08 -11.29
N LEU A 101 -5.08 1.78 -10.12
CA LEU A 101 -5.45 0.43 -9.72
C LEU A 101 -6.38 -0.24 -10.72
N ALA A 102 -7.46 0.44 -11.12
CA ALA A 102 -8.43 -0.09 -12.08
C ALA A 102 -7.81 -0.30 -13.48
N ALA A 103 -6.86 0.55 -13.88
CA ALA A 103 -6.19 0.45 -15.16
C ALA A 103 -4.98 -0.51 -15.16
N GLY A 104 -4.60 -1.06 -14.01
CA GLY A 104 -3.36 -1.85 -13.88
C GLY A 104 -2.12 -1.06 -14.28
N LYS A 105 -2.06 0.22 -13.93
CA LYS A 105 -0.94 1.14 -14.26
C LYS A 105 -0.18 1.53 -13.01
N GLU A 106 1.12 1.80 -13.17
CA GLU A 106 1.90 2.37 -12.08
C GLU A 106 1.41 3.79 -11.76
N CYS A 107 1.42 4.15 -10.48
CA CYS A 107 1.18 5.53 -10.05
C CYS A 107 2.01 5.87 -8.83
N GLN A 108 2.40 7.14 -8.71
CA GLN A 108 3.03 7.68 -7.52
C GLN A 108 2.28 8.93 -7.10
N VAL A 109 1.84 8.97 -5.84
CA VAL A 109 1.11 10.11 -5.29
C VAL A 109 1.55 10.39 -3.86
N SER A 110 1.50 11.67 -3.47
CA SER A 110 1.60 12.06 -2.07
C SER A 110 0.21 12.10 -1.44
N LEU A 111 0.08 11.44 -0.29
CA LEU A 111 -1.14 11.38 0.51
C LEU A 111 -0.83 11.75 1.96
N ILE A 112 -1.79 12.37 2.65
CA ILE A 112 -1.73 12.41 4.11
C ILE A 112 -2.24 11.07 4.63
N ASN A 113 -1.44 10.44 5.47
CA ASN A 113 -1.77 9.20 6.16
C ASN A 113 -1.61 9.37 7.67
N TYR A 114 -2.24 8.47 8.42
CA TYR A 114 -2.32 8.53 9.87
C TYR A 114 -1.80 7.22 10.48
N LYS A 115 -0.84 7.33 11.39
CA LYS A 115 -0.35 6.20 12.18
C LYS A 115 -1.41 5.71 13.17
N ARG A 116 -1.21 4.53 13.74
CA ARG A 116 -1.96 4.07 14.92
C ARG A 116 -1.72 5.10 16.04
N GLY A 117 -2.80 5.69 16.56
CA GLY A 117 -2.74 6.84 17.48
C GLY A 117 -3.02 8.20 16.83
N GLY A 118 -3.22 8.26 15.51
CA GLY A 118 -3.74 9.45 14.82
C GLY A 118 -2.69 10.50 14.45
N HIS A 119 -1.39 10.20 14.59
CA HIS A 119 -0.35 11.11 14.12
C HIS A 119 -0.29 11.13 12.59
N ALA A 120 -0.43 12.31 12.00
CA ALA A 120 -0.38 12.52 10.56
C ALA A 120 1.06 12.46 10.03
N PHE A 121 1.24 11.93 8.83
CA PHE A 121 2.49 12.00 8.08
C PHE A 121 2.20 12.06 6.58
N VAL A 122 3.11 12.68 5.83
CA VAL A 122 3.07 12.66 4.37
C VAL A 122 3.63 11.32 3.90
N ASN A 123 2.83 10.57 3.14
CA ASN A 123 3.20 9.30 2.56
C ASN A 123 3.30 9.44 1.04
N LEU A 124 4.51 9.28 0.49
CA LEU A 124 4.71 9.13 -0.95
C LEU A 124 4.47 7.68 -1.33
N VAL A 125 3.28 7.40 -1.87
CA VAL A 125 2.85 6.04 -2.19
C VAL A 125 3.15 5.75 -3.66
N SER A 126 3.97 4.74 -3.90
CA SER A 126 4.16 4.13 -5.22
C SER A 126 3.35 2.84 -5.34
N LEU A 127 2.61 2.70 -6.44
CA LEU A 127 1.81 1.53 -6.74
C LEU A 127 2.35 0.87 -8.00
N ILE A 128 2.74 -0.40 -7.88
CA ILE A 128 3.36 -1.17 -8.96
C ILE A 128 2.51 -2.42 -9.19
N PRO A 129 1.80 -2.52 -10.33
CA PRO A 129 1.15 -3.75 -10.73
C PRO A 129 2.19 -4.85 -10.96
N VAL A 130 1.89 -6.07 -10.49
CA VAL A 130 2.80 -7.22 -10.62
C VAL A 130 2.19 -8.30 -11.48
#